data_AF-A0A2Z2PFD9-F1
#
_entry.id   AF-A0A2Z2PFD9-F1
#
_cell.length_a   1.000
_cell.length_b   1.000
_cell.length_c   1.000
_cell.angle_alpha   90.00
_cell.angle_beta   90.00
_cell.angle_gamma   90.00
#
_symmetry.space_group_name_H-M   'P 1'
#
loop_
_entity.id
_entity.type
_entity.pdbx_description
1 polymer ?
#
loop_
_entity_poly.entity_id
_entity_poly.type
_entity_poly.pdbx_seq_one_letter_code
_entity_poly.pdbx_strand_id
1 'polypeptide(L)'
;MAGCRGKTCVFPCHPERAPLVAGSFEDAAPHSQVLSARSDPHNAGWSALPDHSSMTSGELEESSASRRAGTGAPHVSGGKLTGCLARGVTYSGFMQEQTAPFCSQPWTTLYVQWDGKVTRPCIRGPQNLGSLETYADIRDLWNGAAMQNVRSAVATQTNLNLACRTCHAARSRTIDHLTSFGRNIGGDFGYDKVANYYDVHDSWQAGQIAPETGPIVLVLDMSSKCHIRCQKCFVYHSDMQYGLGHMPDAVFDKVRPLFRTALEVIGHENGECMLHKRFIDMVTEIKANGCRFMFNTTGQLIDDEKARQLVALGVDKIMLSIDATEAETYAYLHKGGTLEKVMSGIAAINREKTLAGVTQPRLGWYFVACRSNIDQLVPAARLAVSLGFGMMFVTHLNKPTGEQWRSYFDFYRQESLHLDPELKARYADAVEEARAVTVAAGLEFFSGSPDA
;
A
#
# COMPACT_ATOMS: atom_id res chain seq x y z
N MET A 1 49.81 12.34 -42.64
CA MET A 1 50.45 11.36 -41.74
C MET A 1 49.36 10.88 -40.79
N ALA A 2 48.58 9.84 -41.15
CA ALA A 2 48.77 8.44 -40.71
C ALA A 2 48.88 8.35 -39.18
N GLY A 3 48.00 7.73 -38.40
CA GLY A 3 46.99 6.70 -38.65
C GLY A 3 47.21 5.57 -37.64
N CYS A 4 46.16 5.17 -36.90
CA CYS A 4 45.93 3.84 -36.30
C CYS A 4 44.62 3.92 -35.49
N ARG A 5 43.46 3.51 -36.03
CA ARG A 5 42.92 2.15 -36.20
C ARG A 5 42.78 1.38 -34.89
N GLY A 6 41.51 1.02 -34.61
CA GLY A 6 41.08 0.36 -33.38
C GLY A 6 41.48 -1.09 -33.24
N LYS A 7 41.08 -1.66 -32.11
CA LYS A 7 40.96 -3.10 -31.88
C LYS A 7 39.77 -3.37 -30.95
N THR A 8 38.76 -4.00 -31.53
CA THR A 8 37.90 -5.01 -30.91
C THR A 8 38.75 -6.03 -30.15
N CYS A 9 38.30 -6.44 -28.97
CA CYS A 9 38.57 -7.77 -28.43
C CYS A 9 37.24 -8.42 -28.03
N VAL A 10 36.97 -9.55 -28.69
CA VAL A 10 35.90 -10.51 -28.45
C VAL A 10 36.56 -11.75 -27.83
N PHE A 11 35.77 -12.54 -27.08
CA PHE A 11 35.95 -13.94 -26.64
C PHE A 11 36.68 -14.18 -25.29
N PRO A 12 36.52 -15.38 -24.69
CA PRO A 12 35.31 -15.96 -24.10
C PRO A 12 35.62 -16.60 -22.72
N CYS A 13 34.62 -17.07 -21.96
CA CYS A 13 34.81 -18.22 -21.06
C CYS A 13 33.48 -18.78 -20.54
N HIS A 14 32.97 -19.78 -21.26
CA HIS A 14 32.35 -20.95 -20.64
C HIS A 14 33.45 -21.83 -20.06
N PRO A 15 33.10 -22.68 -19.07
CA PRO A 15 33.45 -24.09 -19.18
C PRO A 15 32.18 -24.96 -19.17
N GLU A 16 32.05 -25.80 -20.19
CA GLU A 16 31.10 -26.91 -20.25
C GLU A 16 31.70 -28.21 -19.70
N ARG A 17 30.77 -29.11 -19.36
CA ARG A 17 30.79 -30.60 -19.34
C ARG A 17 30.79 -31.22 -17.94
N ALA A 18 29.93 -32.19 -17.61
CA ALA A 18 29.17 -33.12 -18.46
C ALA A 18 27.94 -33.71 -17.72
N PRO A 19 27.08 -34.50 -18.40
CA PRO A 19 25.67 -34.72 -18.09
C PRO A 19 25.38 -36.04 -17.35
N LEU A 20 24.17 -36.16 -16.76
CA LEU A 20 23.57 -37.44 -16.39
C LEU A 20 22.22 -37.63 -17.10
N VAL A 21 22.32 -38.45 -18.16
CA VAL A 21 21.43 -39.55 -18.59
C VAL A 21 19.90 -39.36 -18.47
N ALA A 22 19.28 -39.38 -19.66
CA ALA A 22 17.87 -39.66 -19.89
C ALA A 22 17.55 -41.14 -19.64
N GLY A 23 16.38 -41.40 -19.04
CA GLY A 23 15.71 -42.69 -19.03
C GLY A 23 14.22 -42.48 -19.31
N SER A 24 13.83 -42.73 -20.55
CA SER A 24 12.46 -42.90 -21.03
C SER A 24 11.77 -44.08 -20.37
N PHE A 25 10.47 -43.99 -20.07
CA PHE A 25 9.51 -45.09 -20.31
C PHE A 25 8.08 -44.54 -20.37
N GLU A 26 7.36 -45.02 -21.38
CA GLU A 26 5.98 -44.72 -21.77
C GLU A 26 4.93 -45.39 -20.87
N ASP A 27 3.70 -44.86 -20.99
CA ASP A 27 2.39 -45.52 -20.87
C ASP A 27 1.95 -46.21 -19.57
N ALA A 28 0.88 -45.67 -18.95
CA ALA A 28 -0.42 -46.35 -18.83
C ALA A 28 -1.38 -45.61 -17.86
N ALA A 29 -2.54 -45.18 -18.38
CA ALA A 29 -3.82 -45.24 -17.66
C ALA A 29 -4.49 -46.60 -18.04
N PRO A 30 -5.60 -47.12 -17.43
CA PRO A 30 -6.62 -46.44 -16.61
C PRO A 30 -7.21 -47.28 -15.42
N HIS A 31 -8.31 -46.78 -14.83
CA HIS A 31 -9.27 -47.41 -13.87
C HIS A 31 -8.83 -47.51 -12.39
N SER A 32 -9.67 -47.38 -11.36
CA SER A 32 -11.09 -47.03 -11.14
C SER A 32 -11.35 -47.06 -9.61
N GLN A 33 -12.55 -46.66 -9.17
CA GLN A 33 -13.17 -46.82 -7.83
C GLN A 33 -12.87 -45.69 -6.83
N VAL A 34 -13.82 -44.76 -6.58
CA VAL A 34 -15.06 -44.91 -5.79
C VAL A 34 -14.78 -45.43 -4.38
N LEU A 35 -14.90 -44.56 -3.38
CA LEU A 35 -15.63 -44.85 -2.15
C LEU A 35 -16.05 -43.56 -1.45
N SER A 36 -17.36 -43.44 -1.30
CA SER A 36 -18.12 -42.52 -0.47
C SER A 36 -17.92 -42.79 1.02
N ALA A 37 -17.99 -41.76 1.87
CA ALA A 37 -18.75 -41.83 3.12
C ALA A 37 -19.04 -40.42 3.65
N ARG A 38 -20.32 -40.15 3.88
CA ARG A 38 -20.87 -39.02 4.63
C ARG A 38 -20.87 -39.32 6.14
N SER A 39 -21.09 -38.24 6.89
CA SER A 39 -21.90 -38.08 8.12
C SER A 39 -21.27 -38.23 9.52
N ASP A 40 -20.98 -37.06 10.12
CA ASP A 40 -21.73 -36.46 11.26
C ASP A 40 -21.52 -37.02 12.71
N PRO A 41 -22.00 -36.36 13.80
CA PRO A 41 -21.22 -35.42 14.63
C PRO A 41 -21.29 -35.70 16.17
N HIS A 42 -20.80 -34.75 16.97
CA HIS A 42 -20.96 -34.53 18.44
C HIS A 42 -20.00 -35.20 19.45
N ASN A 43 -19.31 -34.34 20.24
CA ASN A 43 -19.45 -34.10 21.69
C ASN A 43 -18.19 -34.19 22.58
N ALA A 44 -18.22 -33.40 23.66
CA ALA A 44 -17.32 -33.28 24.84
C ALA A 44 -15.97 -32.56 24.60
N GLY A 45 -15.60 -31.46 25.26
CA GLY A 45 -15.97 -30.93 26.58
C GLY A 45 -14.89 -31.30 27.59
N TRP A 46 -13.83 -30.50 27.76
CA TRP A 46 -12.91 -30.60 28.91
C TRP A 46 -12.37 -29.23 29.35
N SER A 47 -12.25 -29.16 30.67
CA SER A 47 -12.06 -28.04 31.58
C SER A 47 -10.60 -27.69 31.88
N ALA A 48 -10.43 -26.44 32.35
CA ALA A 48 -9.53 -25.97 33.41
C ALA A 48 -7.99 -25.92 33.23
N LEU A 49 -7.45 -24.74 33.57
CA LEU A 49 -6.06 -24.37 33.84
C LEU A 49 -5.45 -25.16 35.02
N PRO A 50 -4.13 -25.05 35.23
CA PRO A 50 -3.71 -24.18 36.33
C PRO A 50 -2.49 -23.27 36.07
N ASP A 51 -2.49 -22.28 36.95
CA ASP A 51 -1.59 -21.17 37.27
C ASP A 51 -0.22 -21.61 37.82
N HIS A 52 0.82 -20.81 37.57
CA HIS A 52 2.06 -20.84 38.34
C HIS A 52 2.61 -19.42 38.53
N SER A 53 2.60 -18.99 39.79
CA SER A 53 3.23 -17.78 40.31
C SER A 53 4.46 -18.11 41.16
N SER A 54 5.32 -17.09 41.27
CA SER A 54 6.37 -16.85 42.28
C SER A 54 7.76 -17.48 42.07
N MET A 55 8.76 -16.61 41.89
CA MET A 55 9.92 -16.51 42.78
C MET A 55 10.64 -15.16 42.61
N THR A 56 11.23 -14.70 43.71
CA THR A 56 11.53 -13.31 44.11
C THR A 56 13.00 -12.89 43.95
N SER A 57 13.18 -11.57 43.78
CA SER A 57 14.21 -10.67 44.34
C SER A 57 15.70 -11.03 44.36
N GLY A 58 16.52 -10.10 43.86
CA GLY A 58 17.94 -9.93 44.22
C GLY A 58 18.47 -8.60 43.66
N GLU A 59 18.64 -7.63 44.54
CA GLU A 59 19.22 -6.28 44.34
C GLU A 59 20.69 -6.35 43.85
N LEU A 60 21.20 -5.27 43.21
CA LEU A 60 22.58 -4.80 43.37
C LEU A 60 22.76 -3.35 42.84
N GLU A 61 22.84 -2.46 43.82
CA GLU A 61 23.49 -1.15 43.99
C GLU A 61 24.09 -0.34 42.81
N GLU A 62 23.74 0.95 42.83
CA GLU A 62 24.44 2.08 42.22
C GLU A 62 25.75 2.41 42.97
N SER A 63 26.80 2.79 42.23
CA SER A 63 27.89 3.59 42.81
C SER A 63 28.28 4.75 41.87
N SER A 64 28.53 5.88 42.51
CA SER A 64 28.76 7.20 41.96
C SER A 64 30.25 7.50 41.80
N ALA A 65 30.63 8.24 40.75
CA ALA A 65 31.84 9.07 40.78
C ALA A 65 31.85 10.16 39.69
N SER A 66 31.92 11.41 40.16
CA SER A 66 32.13 12.65 39.42
C SER A 66 33.53 12.78 38.78
N ARG A 67 33.66 13.49 37.64
CA ARG A 67 34.40 14.80 37.51
C ARG A 67 34.71 15.20 36.06
N ARG A 68 34.28 16.43 35.75
CA ARG A 68 34.93 17.58 35.06
C ARG A 68 35.50 17.47 33.63
N ALA A 69 35.14 18.53 32.91
CA ALA A 69 35.54 19.01 31.59
C ALA A 69 37.05 19.16 31.34
N GLY A 70 37.43 19.01 30.07
CA GLY A 70 38.71 19.42 29.50
C GLY A 70 38.57 19.66 28.00
N THR A 71 38.75 20.92 27.60
CA THR A 71 38.80 21.44 26.23
C THR A 71 40.02 20.94 25.46
N GLY A 72 39.89 20.70 24.16
CA GLY A 72 41.04 20.54 23.26
C GLY A 72 40.68 20.02 21.88
N ALA A 73 40.58 20.90 20.89
CA ALA A 73 40.77 20.52 19.49
C ALA A 73 42.28 20.46 19.19
N PRO A 74 42.72 19.55 18.29
CA PRO A 74 43.57 20.05 17.22
C PRO A 74 43.35 19.40 15.84
N HIS A 75 43.41 20.28 14.84
CA HIS A 75 44.12 20.20 13.56
C HIS A 75 44.13 18.96 12.65
N VAL A 76 43.74 19.26 11.40
CA VAL A 76 43.89 18.54 10.13
C VAL A 76 45.36 18.39 9.71
N SER A 77 45.78 17.21 9.23
CA SER A 77 46.66 17.08 8.05
C SER A 77 46.72 15.66 7.47
N GLY A 78 46.45 15.56 6.16
CA GLY A 78 47.19 14.76 5.17
C GLY A 78 47.17 13.23 5.20
N GLY A 79 46.57 12.61 4.16
CA GLY A 79 47.19 11.45 3.52
C GLY A 79 46.33 10.26 3.12
N LYS A 80 46.14 10.12 1.80
CA LYS A 80 46.06 8.88 1.00
C LYS A 80 44.81 7.98 1.07
N LEU A 81 44.14 7.94 -0.08
CA LEU A 81 43.28 6.87 -0.59
C LEU A 81 44.02 5.52 -0.60
N THR A 82 43.53 4.55 0.16
CA THR A 82 43.59 3.10 -0.11
C THR A 82 42.65 2.38 0.83
N GLY A 83 41.87 1.41 0.33
CA GLY A 83 41.29 0.35 1.16
C GLY A 83 39.77 0.25 1.13
N CYS A 84 39.27 -0.49 0.15
CA CYS A 84 37.98 -1.14 0.22
C CYS A 84 38.03 -2.25 1.30
N LEU A 85 36.89 -2.47 1.96
CA LEU A 85 36.54 -3.57 2.87
C LEU A 85 36.93 -3.46 4.36
N ALA A 86 35.95 -3.82 5.17
CA ALA A 86 35.93 -3.99 6.62
C ALA A 86 35.73 -2.71 7.47
N ARG A 87 34.47 -2.45 7.80
CA ARG A 87 34.01 -2.15 9.16
C ARG A 87 32.51 -2.39 9.25
N GLY A 88 32.14 -3.46 9.96
CA GLY A 88 30.78 -3.62 10.47
C GLY A 88 30.47 -2.42 11.36
N VAL A 89 29.44 -1.68 11.00
CA VAL A 89 28.91 -0.63 11.85
C VAL A 89 27.72 -1.21 12.59
N THR A 90 27.94 -1.58 13.85
CA THR A 90 26.86 -1.77 14.82
C THR A 90 26.28 -0.40 15.12
N TYR A 91 25.18 -0.04 14.46
CA TYR A 91 24.38 1.13 14.81
C TYR A 91 23.40 0.77 15.93
N SER A 92 23.90 0.79 17.17
CA SER A 92 23.05 1.01 18.36
C SER A 92 23.07 2.51 18.65
N GLY A 93 22.19 3.26 17.98
CA GLY A 93 22.07 4.70 18.13
C GLY A 93 20.61 5.11 17.98
N PHE A 94 19.97 5.29 19.13
CA PHE A 94 18.71 6.00 19.42
C PHE A 94 17.93 6.58 18.23
N MET A 95 16.64 6.20 18.15
CA MET A 95 15.60 6.90 17.41
C MET A 95 15.65 8.41 17.70
N GLN A 96 16.24 9.20 16.80
CA GLN A 96 15.87 10.61 16.66
C GLN A 96 14.81 10.69 15.58
N GLU A 97 13.61 11.09 15.98
CA GLU A 97 12.50 11.49 15.11
C GLU A 97 13.02 12.51 14.09
N GLN A 98 13.29 12.07 12.86
CA GLN A 98 13.53 13.00 11.76
C GLN A 98 12.19 13.61 11.40
N THR A 99 11.94 14.84 11.86
CA THR A 99 10.76 15.59 11.45
C THR A 99 10.84 15.86 9.95
N ALA A 100 10.00 15.21 9.15
CA ALA A 100 9.79 15.54 7.74
C ALA A 100 9.61 17.06 7.57
N PRO A 101 10.36 17.75 6.69
CA PRO A 101 10.24 19.20 6.53
C PRO A 101 8.85 19.61 6.01
N PHE A 102 8.22 18.75 5.20
CA PHE A 102 6.87 18.89 4.64
C PHE A 102 6.46 17.57 3.96
N CYS A 103 5.24 17.50 3.44
CA CYS A 103 4.70 16.30 2.76
C CYS A 103 5.61 15.81 1.62
N SER A 104 5.94 14.51 1.63
CA SER A 104 6.80 13.84 0.62
C SER A 104 6.07 13.41 -0.66
N GLN A 105 4.73 13.37 -0.68
CA GLN A 105 3.97 12.85 -1.82
C GLN A 105 4.28 13.51 -3.17
N PRO A 106 4.46 14.85 -3.27
CA PRO A 106 4.82 15.48 -4.53
C PRO A 106 6.16 15.04 -5.14
N TRP A 107 7.02 14.40 -4.36
CA TRP A 107 8.31 13.86 -4.81
C TRP A 107 8.29 12.35 -5.01
N THR A 108 7.33 11.65 -4.42
CA THR A 108 7.35 10.19 -4.34
C THR A 108 6.29 9.52 -5.20
N THR A 109 5.13 10.15 -5.37
CA THR A 109 3.94 9.48 -5.91
C THR A 109 3.42 10.16 -7.16
N LEU A 110 3.13 9.38 -8.20
CA LEU A 110 2.42 9.84 -9.40
C LEU A 110 1.08 9.10 -9.53
N TYR A 111 0.00 9.85 -9.68
CA TYR A 111 -1.34 9.30 -9.86
C TYR A 111 -1.78 9.42 -11.32
N VAL A 112 -2.08 8.30 -11.96
CA VAL A 112 -2.57 8.23 -13.34
C VAL A 112 -4.00 7.68 -13.35
N GLN A 113 -4.93 8.47 -13.86
CA GLN A 113 -6.31 8.07 -14.08
C GLN A 113 -6.43 7.12 -15.29
N TRP A 114 -7.55 6.40 -15.37
CA TRP A 114 -7.81 5.45 -16.44
C TRP A 114 -7.72 6.07 -17.86
N ASP A 115 -8.06 7.35 -18.02
CA ASP A 115 -8.01 8.07 -19.31
C ASP A 115 -6.66 8.73 -19.59
N GLY A 116 -5.64 8.46 -18.76
CA GLY A 116 -4.29 9.03 -18.91
C GLY A 116 -4.14 10.43 -18.36
N LYS A 117 -5.17 11.03 -17.74
CA LYS A 117 -4.99 12.25 -16.94
C LYS A 117 -4.16 11.94 -15.71
N VAL A 118 -3.28 12.87 -15.37
CA VAL A 118 -2.48 12.80 -14.15
C VAL A 118 -3.09 13.76 -13.14
N THR A 119 -3.38 13.24 -11.96
CA THR A 119 -3.91 14.04 -10.85
C THR A 119 -2.89 14.15 -9.75
N ARG A 120 -3.22 15.00 -8.78
CA ARG A 120 -2.40 15.14 -7.58
C ARG A 120 -2.04 13.78 -6.95
N PRO A 121 -0.82 13.68 -6.39
CA PRO A 121 -0.37 12.52 -5.62
C PRO A 121 -1.30 12.14 -4.44
N CYS A 122 -2.09 13.10 -3.94
CA CYS A 122 -3.05 12.89 -2.87
C CYS A 122 -4.49 12.85 -3.40
N ILE A 123 -5.32 11.97 -2.84
CA ILE A 123 -6.75 11.83 -3.19
C ILE A 123 -7.60 13.03 -2.76
N ARG A 124 -7.04 13.99 -2.00
CA ARG A 124 -7.78 15.14 -1.47
C ARG A 124 -7.82 16.27 -2.51
N GLY A 125 -8.93 16.31 -3.25
CA GLY A 125 -9.33 17.44 -4.08
C GLY A 125 -8.80 17.40 -5.51
N PRO A 126 -9.56 17.93 -6.49
CA PRO A 126 -9.18 17.89 -7.88
C PRO A 126 -8.03 18.86 -8.15
N GLN A 127 -6.94 18.34 -8.72
CA GLN A 127 -6.08 19.10 -9.61
C GLN A 127 -5.63 18.21 -10.74
N ASN A 128 -5.92 18.64 -11.96
CA ASN A 128 -5.34 18.07 -13.16
C ASN A 128 -3.91 18.63 -13.30
N LEU A 129 -2.94 17.74 -13.36
CA LEU A 129 -1.52 18.08 -13.52
C LEU A 129 -1.03 17.93 -14.96
N GLY A 130 -1.88 17.42 -15.84
CA GLY A 130 -1.59 17.17 -17.24
C GLY A 130 -2.25 15.89 -17.74
N SER A 131 -2.08 15.60 -19.02
CA SER A 131 -2.47 14.33 -19.63
C SER A 131 -1.25 13.68 -20.24
N LEU A 132 -1.15 12.35 -20.09
CA LEU A 132 -0.13 11.56 -20.78
C LEU A 132 -0.23 11.69 -22.30
N GLU A 133 -1.39 12.06 -22.85
CA GLU A 133 -1.54 12.37 -24.28
C GLU A 133 -0.69 13.56 -24.74
N THR A 134 -0.48 14.54 -23.87
CA THR A 134 0.22 15.80 -24.20
C THR A 134 1.74 15.62 -24.27
N TYR A 135 2.28 14.58 -23.66
CA TYR A 135 3.73 14.38 -23.55
C TYR A 135 4.17 13.09 -24.26
N ALA A 136 5.34 13.16 -24.87
CA ALA A 136 6.00 11.99 -25.45
C ALA A 136 6.68 11.16 -24.34
N ASP A 137 7.33 11.83 -23.39
CA ASP A 137 7.92 11.21 -22.20
C ASP A 137 7.14 11.61 -20.94
N ILE A 138 6.74 10.61 -20.16
CA ILE A 138 6.07 10.79 -18.87
C ILE A 138 6.93 11.57 -17.85
N ARG A 139 8.26 11.57 -18.00
CA ARG A 139 9.19 12.37 -17.20
C ARG A 139 9.01 13.87 -17.41
N ASP A 140 8.65 14.29 -18.63
CA ASP A 140 8.36 15.70 -18.93
C ASP A 140 7.10 16.16 -18.19
N LEU A 141 6.13 15.27 -18.00
CA LEU A 141 4.95 15.54 -17.18
C LEU A 141 5.34 15.58 -15.69
N TRP A 142 6.11 14.58 -15.22
CA TRP A 142 6.56 14.50 -13.82
C TRP A 142 7.30 15.75 -13.35
N ASN A 143 8.06 16.39 -14.23
CA ASN A 143 8.75 17.65 -13.99
C ASN A 143 8.10 18.84 -14.72
N GLY A 144 6.85 18.71 -15.15
CA GLY A 144 6.10 19.78 -15.79
C GLY A 144 5.77 20.91 -14.81
N ALA A 145 5.44 22.09 -15.36
CA ALA A 145 5.18 23.29 -14.56
C ALA A 145 4.11 23.09 -13.47
N ALA A 146 3.07 22.29 -13.74
CA ALA A 146 2.04 21.98 -12.75
C ALA A 146 2.60 21.21 -11.53
N MET A 147 3.44 20.20 -11.76
CA MET A 147 4.09 19.45 -10.68
C MET A 147 5.12 20.28 -9.92
N GLN A 148 5.92 21.08 -10.63
CA GLN A 148 6.87 22.01 -9.99
C GLN A 148 6.15 23.03 -9.11
N ASN A 149 4.99 23.54 -9.53
CA ASN A 149 4.17 24.46 -8.73
C ASN A 149 3.65 23.79 -7.46
N VAL A 150 3.21 22.53 -7.54
CA VAL A 150 2.78 21.76 -6.35
C VAL A 150 3.96 21.56 -5.39
N ARG A 151 5.12 21.14 -5.89
CA ARG A 151 6.33 20.96 -5.07
C ARG A 151 6.79 22.27 -4.45
N SER A 152 6.82 23.36 -5.21
CA SER A 152 7.16 24.70 -4.72
C SER A 152 6.24 25.09 -3.57
N ALA A 153 4.91 25.02 -3.78
CA ALA A 153 3.93 25.36 -2.75
C ALA A 153 4.07 24.52 -1.48
N VAL A 154 4.38 23.24 -1.62
CA VAL A 154 4.60 22.33 -0.48
C VAL A 154 5.94 22.59 0.21
N ALA A 155 7.02 22.81 -0.52
CA ALA A 155 8.34 23.07 0.06
C ALA A 155 8.39 24.41 0.80
N THR A 156 7.77 25.45 0.24
CA THR A 156 7.74 26.79 0.84
C THR A 156 6.59 26.98 1.83
N GLN A 157 5.63 26.04 1.88
CA GLN A 157 4.36 26.18 2.60
C GLN A 157 3.56 27.43 2.18
N THR A 158 3.75 27.92 0.94
CA THR A 158 3.02 29.06 0.38
C THR A 158 2.06 28.61 -0.71
N ASN A 159 0.97 29.35 -0.95
CA ASN A 159 0.00 29.05 -2.02
C ASN A 159 -0.57 27.62 -2.02
N LEU A 160 -0.54 26.93 -0.88
CA LEU A 160 -1.15 25.61 -0.72
C LEU A 160 -2.63 25.69 -1.06
N ASN A 161 -3.16 24.72 -1.82
CA ASN A 161 -4.60 24.64 -2.07
C ASN A 161 -5.36 24.26 -0.78
N LEU A 162 -6.69 24.38 -0.79
CA LEU A 162 -7.51 24.11 0.40
C LEU A 162 -7.24 22.70 0.97
N ALA A 163 -7.16 21.69 0.10
CA ALA A 163 -6.92 20.31 0.50
C ALA A 163 -5.58 20.11 1.22
N CYS A 164 -4.49 20.72 0.73
CA CYS A 164 -3.19 20.69 1.41
C CYS A 164 -3.23 21.50 2.70
N ARG A 165 -3.84 22.69 2.69
CA ARG A 165 -3.94 23.55 3.87
C ARG A 165 -4.69 22.87 5.01
N THR A 166 -5.73 22.09 4.74
CA THR A 166 -6.55 21.40 5.76
C THR A 166 -6.13 19.95 6.00
N CYS A 167 -5.11 19.45 5.30
CA CYS A 167 -4.64 18.08 5.48
C CYS A 167 -4.00 17.92 6.86
N HIS A 168 -4.67 17.18 7.76
CA HIS A 168 -4.12 16.84 9.07
C HIS A 168 -2.74 16.20 8.93
N ALA A 169 -2.57 15.22 8.03
CA ALA A 169 -1.32 14.50 7.89
C ALA A 169 -0.15 15.36 7.36
N ALA A 170 -0.43 16.36 6.51
CA ALA A 170 0.58 17.35 6.13
C ALA A 170 0.93 18.30 7.29
N ARG A 171 -0.06 18.71 8.10
CA ARG A 171 0.14 19.58 9.28
C ARG A 171 0.88 18.87 10.42
N SER A 172 0.55 17.61 10.68
CA SER A 172 1.18 16.77 11.70
C SER A 172 2.50 16.15 11.25
N ARG A 173 2.95 16.44 10.03
CA ARG A 173 4.21 15.94 9.44
C ARG A 173 4.33 14.42 9.48
N THR A 174 3.19 13.73 9.35
CA THR A 174 3.09 12.26 9.39
C THR A 174 3.17 11.63 8.00
N ILE A 175 3.18 12.42 6.92
CA ILE A 175 3.31 11.91 5.54
C ILE A 175 4.79 11.80 5.15
N ASP A 176 5.38 10.66 5.48
CA ASP A 176 6.68 10.24 4.98
C ASP A 176 6.55 8.88 4.27
N HIS A 177 6.33 8.91 2.95
CA HIS A 177 6.27 7.69 2.12
C HIS A 177 7.63 7.03 1.94
N LEU A 178 8.72 7.71 2.29
CA LEU A 178 10.07 7.14 2.21
C LEU A 178 10.30 6.20 3.40
N THR A 179 9.89 6.59 4.60
CA THR A 179 10.04 5.76 5.81
C THR A 179 9.37 4.38 5.69
N SER A 180 8.25 4.29 4.96
CA SER A 180 7.52 3.03 4.74
C SER A 180 8.30 1.98 3.93
N PHE A 181 9.38 2.39 3.25
CA PHE A 181 10.28 1.49 2.53
C PHE A 181 11.57 1.16 3.33
N GLY A 182 11.80 1.86 4.45
CA GLY A 182 12.96 1.65 5.32
C GLY A 182 14.28 2.16 4.72
N ARG A 183 15.36 2.17 5.53
CA ARG A 183 16.72 2.52 5.04
C ARG A 183 17.47 1.33 4.42
N ASN A 184 16.95 0.11 4.56
CA ASN A 184 17.55 -1.14 4.10
C ASN A 184 16.83 -1.68 2.85
N ILE A 185 16.65 -0.84 1.84
CA ILE A 185 16.04 -1.21 0.54
C ILE A 185 16.89 -2.16 -0.31
N GLY A 186 18.09 -2.53 0.15
CA GLY A 186 19.03 -3.43 -0.51
C GLY A 186 18.75 -4.89 -0.18
N GLY A 187 17.94 -5.54 -1.01
CA GLY A 187 17.67 -6.98 -0.98
C GLY A 187 16.63 -7.40 -2.01
N ASP A 188 15.53 -6.64 -2.09
CA ASP A 188 14.35 -6.99 -2.90
C ASP A 188 14.19 -6.13 -4.17
N PHE A 189 14.91 -5.01 -4.28
CA PHE A 189 14.81 -4.07 -5.40
C PHE A 189 16.12 -3.95 -6.17
N GLY A 190 16.02 -3.86 -7.50
CA GLY A 190 17.17 -3.64 -8.39
C GLY A 190 17.82 -2.26 -8.21
N TYR A 191 19.07 -2.14 -8.67
CA TYR A 191 19.92 -0.94 -8.51
C TYR A 191 19.21 0.36 -8.89
N ASP A 192 18.54 0.41 -10.04
CA ASP A 192 17.89 1.62 -10.55
C ASP A 192 16.82 2.15 -9.60
N LYS A 193 16.02 1.27 -8.98
CA LYS A 193 14.97 1.67 -8.03
C LYS A 193 15.57 2.15 -6.71
N VAL A 194 16.63 1.49 -6.26
CA VAL A 194 17.36 1.84 -5.03
C VAL A 194 18.03 3.21 -5.16
N ALA A 195 18.71 3.45 -6.29
CA ALA A 195 19.29 4.76 -6.61
C ALA A 195 18.18 5.83 -6.66
N ASN A 196 17.10 5.57 -7.39
CA ASN A 196 15.97 6.49 -7.50
C ASN A 196 15.36 6.84 -6.13
N TYR A 197 15.27 5.89 -5.19
CA TYR A 197 14.78 6.15 -3.84
C TYR A 197 15.65 7.15 -3.08
N TYR A 198 16.98 6.96 -3.05
CA TYR A 198 17.88 7.86 -2.33
C TYR A 198 17.90 9.25 -2.96
N ASP A 199 17.90 9.33 -4.29
CA ASP A 199 17.83 10.62 -4.98
C ASP A 199 16.50 11.35 -4.72
N VAL A 200 15.36 10.64 -4.68
CA VAL A 200 14.07 11.23 -4.29
C VAL A 200 14.11 11.73 -2.85
N HIS A 201 14.73 10.96 -1.94
CA HIS A 201 14.91 11.37 -0.55
C HIS A 201 15.72 12.66 -0.43
N ASP A 202 16.87 12.73 -1.10
CA ASP A 202 17.75 13.90 -1.08
C ASP A 202 17.09 15.11 -1.74
N SER A 203 16.40 14.90 -2.87
CA SER A 203 15.64 15.95 -3.57
C SER A 203 14.53 16.54 -2.71
N TRP A 204 13.80 15.67 -2.00
CA TRP A 204 12.73 16.08 -1.10
C TRP A 204 13.28 16.85 0.11
N GLN A 205 14.35 16.36 0.74
CA GLN A 205 15.01 17.06 1.86
C GLN A 205 15.53 18.45 1.45
N ALA A 206 16.08 18.56 0.24
CA ALA A 206 16.57 19.83 -0.30
C ALA A 206 15.44 20.73 -0.86
N GLY A 207 14.19 20.26 -0.92
CA GLY A 207 13.07 21.01 -1.50
C GLY A 207 13.21 21.26 -3.01
N GLN A 208 13.94 20.42 -3.72
CA GLN A 208 14.14 20.54 -5.17
C GLN A 208 12.83 20.33 -5.93
N ILE A 209 12.38 21.34 -6.67
CA ILE A 209 11.06 21.29 -7.34
C ILE A 209 11.06 20.47 -8.64
N ALA A 210 12.24 20.15 -9.18
CA ALA A 210 12.41 19.36 -10.40
C ALA A 210 13.51 18.30 -10.17
N PRO A 211 13.21 17.21 -9.43
CA PRO A 211 14.16 16.12 -9.24
C PRO A 211 14.53 15.46 -10.57
N GLU A 212 15.77 15.03 -10.73
CA GLU A 212 16.21 14.26 -11.91
C GLU A 212 15.55 12.87 -11.98
N THR A 213 15.02 12.42 -10.85
CA THR A 213 14.47 11.09 -10.64
C THR A 213 12.97 10.99 -10.87
N GLY A 214 12.52 9.77 -11.15
CA GLY A 214 11.12 9.44 -11.35
C GLY A 214 10.40 9.15 -10.03
N PRO A 215 9.06 9.03 -10.05
CA PRO A 215 8.31 8.61 -8.88
C PRO A 215 8.71 7.20 -8.42
N ILE A 216 8.67 6.99 -7.10
CA ILE A 216 8.87 5.67 -6.47
C ILE A 216 7.54 4.93 -6.21
N VAL A 217 6.40 5.64 -6.24
CA VAL A 217 5.06 5.06 -6.10
C VAL A 217 4.23 5.49 -7.31
N LEU A 218 3.58 4.53 -7.95
CA LEU A 218 2.58 4.79 -9.00
C LEU A 218 1.21 4.41 -8.49
N VAL A 219 0.24 5.28 -8.65
CA VAL A 219 -1.17 5.00 -8.36
C VAL A 219 -1.91 4.97 -9.69
N LEU A 220 -2.51 3.83 -10.04
CA LEU A 220 -3.14 3.61 -11.34
C LEU A 220 -4.62 3.29 -11.16
N ASP A 221 -5.50 4.13 -11.71
CA ASP A 221 -6.89 3.75 -11.90
C ASP A 221 -7.00 2.83 -13.12
N MET A 222 -6.92 1.51 -12.91
CA MET A 222 -7.03 0.55 -14.02
C MET A 222 -8.44 0.54 -14.63
N SER A 223 -9.45 0.78 -13.80
CA SER A 223 -10.84 0.88 -14.21
C SER A 223 -11.58 1.83 -13.28
N SER A 224 -12.21 2.86 -13.84
CA SER A 224 -13.13 3.72 -13.10
C SER A 224 -14.56 3.19 -13.08
N LYS A 225 -14.84 2.10 -13.81
CA LYS A 225 -16.11 1.37 -13.70
C LYS A 225 -16.12 0.52 -12.44
N CYS A 226 -17.30 0.41 -11.82
CA CYS A 226 -17.56 -0.50 -10.69
C CYS A 226 -18.88 -1.26 -10.92
N HIS A 227 -18.96 -2.49 -10.42
CA HIS A 227 -20.12 -3.37 -10.57
C HIS A 227 -21.10 -3.28 -9.39
N ILE A 228 -20.72 -2.60 -8.30
CA ILE A 228 -21.59 -2.25 -7.17
C ILE A 228 -21.73 -0.73 -7.05
N ARG A 229 -22.73 -0.28 -6.31
CA ARG A 229 -23.08 1.14 -6.14
C ARG A 229 -23.16 1.49 -4.65
N CYS A 230 -22.01 1.54 -3.98
CA CYS A 230 -21.95 1.82 -2.55
C CYS A 230 -22.59 3.19 -2.25
N GLN A 231 -23.39 3.27 -1.19
CA GLN A 231 -24.07 4.53 -0.79
C GLN A 231 -23.08 5.61 -0.36
N LYS A 232 -21.88 5.19 0.08
CA LYS A 232 -20.77 6.06 0.44
C LYS A 232 -19.82 6.38 -0.71
N CYS A 233 -20.09 5.92 -1.94
CA CYS A 233 -19.17 6.08 -3.05
C CYS A 233 -19.21 7.50 -3.61
N PHE A 234 -18.09 8.21 -3.50
CA PHE A 234 -18.00 9.55 -4.03
C PHE A 234 -18.07 9.57 -5.58
N VAL A 235 -17.52 8.57 -6.29
CA VAL A 235 -17.64 8.51 -7.75
C VAL A 235 -19.10 8.41 -8.18
N TYR A 236 -19.86 7.48 -7.58
CA TYR A 236 -21.26 7.25 -7.90
C TYR A 236 -22.16 8.47 -7.61
N HIS A 237 -21.86 9.21 -6.54
CA HIS A 237 -22.67 10.35 -6.11
C HIS A 237 -22.24 11.71 -6.67
N SER A 238 -21.34 11.74 -7.66
CA SER A 238 -20.90 12.95 -8.34
C SER A 238 -20.92 12.82 -9.86
N ASP A 239 -20.61 13.91 -10.55
CA ASP A 239 -20.45 13.93 -12.01
C ASP A 239 -19.31 13.04 -12.50
N MET A 240 -18.45 12.54 -11.60
CA MET A 240 -17.42 11.56 -11.95
C MET A 240 -18.00 10.21 -12.40
N GLN A 241 -19.27 9.93 -12.13
CA GLN A 241 -19.95 8.74 -12.66
C GLN A 241 -20.11 8.77 -14.19
N TYR A 242 -19.93 9.92 -14.84
CA TYR A 242 -20.05 10.07 -16.28
C TYR A 242 -18.70 9.90 -16.96
N GLY A 243 -18.70 9.25 -18.13
CA GLY A 243 -17.48 9.02 -18.91
C GLY A 243 -16.56 7.95 -18.34
N LEU A 244 -17.03 7.04 -17.49
CA LEU A 244 -16.22 5.96 -16.90
C LEU A 244 -15.68 4.99 -17.94
N GLY A 245 -14.49 4.46 -17.68
CA GLY A 245 -13.77 3.62 -18.62
C GLY A 245 -12.76 2.67 -18.00
N HIS A 246 -12.09 1.95 -18.87
CA HIS A 246 -10.99 1.04 -18.59
C HIS A 246 -9.73 1.65 -19.17
N MET A 247 -8.60 1.52 -18.48
CA MET A 247 -7.33 2.07 -18.95
C MET A 247 -6.97 1.51 -20.33
N PRO A 248 -6.86 2.35 -21.38
CA PRO A 248 -6.44 1.88 -22.68
C PRO A 248 -4.98 1.42 -22.67
N ASP A 249 -4.65 0.47 -23.55
CA ASP A 249 -3.28 -0.04 -23.70
C ASP A 249 -2.28 1.08 -23.99
N ALA A 250 -2.66 2.06 -24.82
CA ALA A 250 -1.82 3.22 -25.14
C ALA A 250 -1.50 4.10 -23.91
N VAL A 251 -2.39 4.14 -22.91
CA VAL A 251 -2.13 4.83 -21.63
C VAL A 251 -1.18 4.00 -20.79
N PHE A 252 -1.43 2.70 -20.67
CA PHE A 252 -0.57 1.79 -19.90
C PHE A 252 0.86 1.73 -20.48
N ASP A 253 1.01 1.72 -21.80
CA ASP A 253 2.29 1.75 -22.50
C ASP A 253 3.12 3.01 -22.16
N LYS A 254 2.46 4.15 -21.92
CA LYS A 254 3.13 5.39 -21.49
C LYS A 254 3.57 5.36 -20.02
N VAL A 255 2.93 4.55 -19.19
CA VAL A 255 3.29 4.37 -17.78
C VAL A 255 4.41 3.34 -17.62
N ARG A 256 4.44 2.30 -18.47
CA ARG A 256 5.40 1.19 -18.43
C ARG A 256 6.86 1.61 -18.16
N PRO A 257 7.43 2.67 -18.78
CA PRO A 257 8.81 3.09 -18.51
C PRO A 257 9.09 3.44 -17.04
N LEU A 258 8.08 3.89 -16.28
CA LEU A 258 8.22 4.23 -14.86
C LEU A 258 8.39 3.01 -13.96
N PHE A 259 8.04 1.81 -14.41
CA PHE A 259 8.26 0.60 -13.62
C PHE A 259 9.73 0.35 -13.34
N ARG A 260 10.65 0.88 -14.16
CA ARG A 260 12.10 0.78 -13.91
C ARG A 260 12.51 1.45 -12.59
N THR A 261 11.85 2.54 -12.20
CA THR A 261 12.21 3.34 -11.01
C THR A 261 11.21 3.21 -9.87
N ALA A 262 9.97 2.81 -10.16
CA ALA A 262 8.92 2.65 -9.15
C ALA A 262 9.21 1.44 -8.24
N LEU A 263 9.12 1.65 -6.93
CA LEU A 263 9.16 0.58 -5.93
C LEU A 263 7.81 -0.10 -5.78
N GLU A 264 6.72 0.65 -5.89
CA GLU A 264 5.36 0.17 -5.65
C GLU A 264 4.38 0.73 -6.68
N VAL A 265 3.44 -0.12 -7.09
CA VAL A 265 2.28 0.24 -7.90
C VAL A 265 1.01 -0.10 -7.13
N ILE A 266 0.10 0.87 -7.06
CA ILE A 266 -1.17 0.78 -6.34
C ILE A 266 -2.31 0.83 -7.35
N GLY A 267 -3.10 -0.25 -7.46
CA GLY A 267 -4.38 -0.25 -8.17
C GLY A 267 -5.45 0.46 -7.35
N HIS A 268 -5.99 1.57 -7.86
CA HIS A 268 -6.74 2.55 -7.06
C HIS A 268 -8.29 2.52 -7.21
N GLU A 269 -8.96 3.23 -6.29
CA GLU A 269 -10.36 3.17 -5.83
C GLU A 269 -11.41 4.01 -6.60
N ASN A 270 -11.10 4.63 -7.76
CA ASN A 270 -12.16 5.34 -8.50
C ASN A 270 -13.11 4.40 -9.25
N GLY A 271 -12.98 3.09 -9.04
CA GLY A 271 -13.78 2.01 -9.60
C GLY A 271 -13.33 0.68 -9.00
N GLU A 272 -13.48 -0.40 -9.77
CA GLU A 272 -13.01 -1.74 -9.40
C GLU A 272 -11.95 -2.20 -10.40
N CYS A 273 -10.68 -2.26 -9.96
CA CYS A 273 -9.53 -2.63 -10.79
C CYS A 273 -9.74 -4.00 -11.48
N MET A 274 -10.34 -4.95 -10.77
CA MET A 274 -10.56 -6.31 -11.26
C MET A 274 -11.61 -6.42 -12.38
N LEU A 275 -12.33 -5.32 -12.71
CA LEU A 275 -13.18 -5.28 -13.92
C LEU A 275 -12.38 -5.09 -15.21
N HIS A 276 -11.12 -4.66 -15.12
CA HIS A 276 -10.28 -4.53 -16.30
C HIS A 276 -9.98 -5.92 -16.87
N LYS A 277 -10.30 -6.17 -18.14
CA LYS A 277 -10.10 -7.48 -18.78
C LYS A 277 -8.64 -7.95 -18.76
N ARG A 278 -7.70 -7.01 -18.80
CA ARG A 278 -6.25 -7.25 -18.71
C ARG A 278 -5.69 -7.10 -17.29
N PHE A 279 -6.51 -7.10 -16.24
CA PHE A 279 -6.05 -6.87 -14.88
C PHE A 279 -4.88 -7.78 -14.51
N ILE A 280 -5.03 -9.10 -14.70
CA ILE A 280 -3.98 -10.08 -14.41
C ILE A 280 -2.73 -9.85 -15.26
N ASP A 281 -2.87 -9.52 -16.55
CA ASP A 281 -1.72 -9.23 -17.43
C ASP A 281 -0.96 -7.99 -16.97
N MET A 282 -1.67 -6.92 -16.62
CA MET A 282 -1.07 -5.69 -16.10
C MET A 282 -0.32 -5.95 -14.79
N VAL A 283 -0.90 -6.71 -13.87
CA VAL A 283 -0.24 -7.12 -12.62
C VAL A 283 1.00 -7.97 -12.91
N THR A 284 0.90 -8.91 -13.84
CA THR A 284 2.03 -9.75 -14.28
C THR A 284 3.18 -8.89 -14.76
N GLU A 285 2.91 -7.89 -15.61
CA GLU A 285 3.93 -6.98 -16.13
C GLU A 285 4.56 -6.10 -15.04
N ILE A 286 3.74 -5.59 -14.11
CA ILE A 286 4.20 -4.81 -12.95
C ILE A 286 5.15 -5.65 -12.07
N LYS A 287 4.74 -6.88 -11.71
CA LYS A 287 5.53 -7.79 -10.88
C LYS A 287 6.81 -8.24 -11.58
N ALA A 288 6.76 -8.49 -12.90
CA ALA A 288 7.94 -8.83 -13.69
C ALA A 288 9.01 -7.72 -13.72
N ASN A 289 8.61 -6.46 -13.51
CA ASN A 289 9.53 -5.33 -13.37
C ASN A 289 10.01 -5.11 -11.93
N GLY A 290 9.80 -6.07 -11.02
CA GLY A 290 10.25 -6.00 -9.63
C GLY A 290 9.56 -4.92 -8.81
N CYS A 291 8.37 -4.46 -9.24
CA CYS A 291 7.54 -3.58 -8.43
C CYS A 291 6.79 -4.41 -7.38
N ARG A 292 6.60 -3.84 -6.19
CA ARG A 292 5.50 -4.26 -5.33
C ARG A 292 4.19 -3.89 -5.99
N PHE A 293 3.18 -4.72 -5.81
CA PHE A 293 1.84 -4.45 -6.25
C PHE A 293 0.85 -4.61 -5.09
N MET A 294 0.07 -3.56 -4.89
CA MET A 294 -1.10 -3.63 -4.05
C MET A 294 -2.31 -3.05 -4.76
N PHE A 295 -3.51 -3.42 -4.32
CA PHE A 295 -4.72 -2.80 -4.86
C PHE A 295 -5.86 -2.83 -3.86
N ASN A 296 -6.78 -1.91 -4.07
CA ASN A 296 -8.04 -1.84 -3.36
C ASN A 296 -9.14 -2.51 -4.18
N THR A 297 -10.02 -3.27 -3.53
CA THR A 297 -11.09 -4.02 -4.18
C THR A 297 -12.28 -4.20 -3.26
N THR A 298 -13.47 -4.34 -3.86
CA THR A 298 -14.68 -4.73 -3.14
C THR A 298 -14.64 -6.20 -2.70
N GLY A 299 -13.70 -6.99 -3.23
CA GLY A 299 -13.56 -8.43 -2.98
C GLY A 299 -14.60 -9.30 -3.68
N GLN A 300 -15.63 -8.71 -4.28
CA GLN A 300 -16.77 -9.41 -4.88
C GLN A 300 -16.41 -10.23 -6.13
N LEU A 301 -15.30 -9.89 -6.80
CA LEU A 301 -14.87 -10.53 -8.05
C LEU A 301 -13.79 -11.60 -7.83
N ILE A 302 -13.38 -11.85 -6.59
CA ILE A 302 -12.35 -12.83 -6.24
C ILE A 302 -13.00 -14.21 -6.15
N ASP A 303 -12.74 -15.03 -7.17
CA ASP A 303 -13.07 -16.46 -7.22
C ASP A 303 -11.81 -17.30 -6.99
N ASP A 304 -11.95 -18.63 -6.99
CA ASP A 304 -10.83 -19.57 -6.78
C ASP A 304 -9.68 -19.35 -7.79
N GLU A 305 -10.01 -19.09 -9.06
CA GLU A 305 -9.01 -18.91 -10.10
C GLU A 305 -8.22 -17.61 -9.90
N LYS A 306 -8.91 -16.50 -9.61
CA LYS A 306 -8.23 -15.23 -9.33
C LYS A 306 -7.44 -15.28 -8.03
N ALA A 307 -7.96 -15.93 -6.99
CA ALA A 307 -7.21 -16.13 -5.75
C ALA A 307 -5.88 -16.85 -6.04
N ARG A 308 -5.92 -17.93 -6.83
CA ARG A 308 -4.74 -18.69 -7.25
C ARG A 308 -3.76 -17.82 -8.04
N GLN A 309 -4.26 -17.05 -9.01
CA GLN A 309 -3.43 -16.15 -9.83
C GLN A 309 -2.79 -15.03 -8.98
N LEU A 310 -3.55 -14.40 -8.08
CA LEU A 310 -3.05 -13.32 -7.21
C LEU A 310 -1.95 -13.81 -6.27
N VAL A 311 -2.12 -14.99 -5.67
CA VAL A 311 -1.10 -15.62 -4.81
C VAL A 311 0.12 -16.02 -5.64
N ALA A 312 -0.06 -16.68 -6.78
CA ALA A 312 1.03 -17.13 -7.64
C ALA A 312 1.86 -15.97 -8.21
N LEU A 313 1.23 -14.83 -8.52
CA LEU A 313 1.92 -13.61 -8.96
C LEU A 313 2.70 -12.90 -7.85
N GLY A 314 2.54 -13.33 -6.59
CA GLY A 314 3.18 -12.70 -5.44
C GLY A 314 2.68 -11.27 -5.23
N VAL A 315 1.38 -11.03 -5.37
CA VAL A 315 0.77 -9.75 -4.98
C VAL A 315 1.11 -9.48 -3.51
N ASP A 316 1.49 -8.23 -3.22
CA ASP A 316 2.02 -7.87 -1.90
C ASP A 316 0.91 -7.51 -0.92
N LYS A 317 -0.15 -6.85 -1.37
CA LYS A 317 -1.25 -6.46 -0.49
C LYS A 317 -2.59 -6.34 -1.23
N ILE A 318 -3.65 -6.82 -0.59
CA ILE A 318 -5.02 -6.67 -1.05
C ILE A 318 -5.80 -5.95 0.04
N MET A 319 -6.29 -4.75 -0.26
CA MET A 319 -7.14 -3.97 0.62
C MET A 319 -8.60 -4.22 0.26
N LEU A 320 -9.35 -4.78 1.21
CA LEU A 320 -10.74 -5.16 1.03
C LEU A 320 -11.65 -4.13 1.71
N SER A 321 -12.56 -3.54 0.95
CA SER A 321 -13.58 -2.62 1.49
C SER A 321 -14.72 -3.40 2.15
N ILE A 322 -14.64 -3.56 3.47
CA ILE A 322 -15.60 -4.33 4.27
C ILE A 322 -16.06 -3.48 5.44
N ASP A 323 -17.28 -2.97 5.35
CA ASP A 323 -17.78 -1.95 6.29
C ASP A 323 -18.94 -2.48 7.15
N ALA A 324 -19.10 -3.79 7.22
CA ALA A 324 -20.14 -4.46 7.99
C ALA A 324 -19.77 -5.94 8.21
N THR A 325 -20.17 -6.46 9.36
CA THR A 325 -20.11 -7.90 9.70
C THR A 325 -21.45 -8.59 9.50
N GLU A 326 -22.52 -7.83 9.30
CA GLU A 326 -23.87 -8.34 9.08
C GLU A 326 -24.29 -8.16 7.62
N ALA A 327 -24.97 -9.16 7.05
CA ALA A 327 -25.34 -9.18 5.64
C ALA A 327 -26.27 -8.02 5.26
N GLU A 328 -27.21 -7.65 6.13
CA GLU A 328 -28.16 -6.55 5.90
C GLU A 328 -27.45 -5.19 5.83
N THR A 329 -26.62 -4.87 6.83
CA THR A 329 -25.82 -3.64 6.85
C THR A 329 -24.85 -3.60 5.68
N TYR A 330 -24.23 -4.73 5.33
CA TYR A 330 -23.37 -4.81 4.15
C TYR A 330 -24.15 -4.49 2.87
N ALA A 331 -25.29 -5.14 2.64
CA ALA A 331 -26.10 -4.93 1.43
C ALA A 331 -26.65 -3.50 1.33
N TYR A 332 -26.97 -2.87 2.46
CA TYR A 332 -27.36 -1.47 2.53
C TYR A 332 -26.22 -0.55 2.07
N LEU A 333 -25.03 -0.70 2.65
CA LEU A 333 -23.86 0.16 2.36
C LEU A 333 -23.22 -0.13 1.00
N HIS A 334 -23.27 -1.38 0.53
CA HIS A 334 -22.64 -1.91 -0.69
C HIS A 334 -23.67 -2.45 -1.67
N LYS A 335 -24.61 -1.59 -2.08
CA LYS A 335 -25.72 -1.97 -2.97
C LYS A 335 -25.23 -2.72 -4.22
N GLY A 336 -25.69 -3.96 -4.38
CA GLY A 336 -25.31 -4.87 -5.46
C GLY A 336 -24.19 -5.87 -5.12
N GLY A 337 -23.58 -5.74 -3.93
CA GLY A 337 -22.63 -6.69 -3.37
C GLY A 337 -23.25 -7.51 -2.22
N THR A 338 -22.59 -8.61 -1.87
CA THR A 338 -22.99 -9.52 -0.78
C THR A 338 -21.79 -9.84 0.11
N LEU A 339 -21.97 -9.88 1.43
CA LEU A 339 -20.89 -10.17 2.37
C LEU A 339 -20.31 -11.57 2.14
N GLU A 340 -21.18 -12.53 1.80
CA GLU A 340 -20.84 -13.93 1.55
C GLU A 340 -19.81 -14.09 0.43
N LYS A 341 -19.95 -13.32 -0.66
CA LYS A 341 -18.98 -13.34 -1.77
C LYS A 341 -17.61 -12.83 -1.34
N VAL A 342 -17.56 -11.76 -0.54
CA VAL A 342 -16.29 -11.25 -0.02
C VAL A 342 -15.63 -12.29 0.86
N MET A 343 -16.39 -12.90 1.78
CA MET A 343 -15.89 -13.94 2.68
C MET A 343 -15.41 -15.18 1.91
N SER A 344 -16.11 -15.57 0.85
CA SER A 344 -15.67 -16.65 -0.05
C SER A 344 -14.35 -16.31 -0.74
N GLY A 345 -14.18 -15.07 -1.23
CA GLY A 345 -12.94 -14.62 -1.85
C GLY A 345 -11.76 -14.58 -0.87
N ILE A 346 -11.99 -14.14 0.37
CA ILE A 346 -10.99 -14.17 1.46
C ILE A 346 -10.58 -15.62 1.76
N ALA A 347 -11.55 -16.52 1.91
CA ALA A 347 -11.29 -17.93 2.16
C ALA A 347 -10.49 -18.57 1.01
N ALA A 348 -10.82 -18.26 -0.25
CA ALA A 348 -10.06 -18.72 -1.41
C ALA A 348 -8.61 -18.22 -1.35
N ILE A 349 -8.36 -16.93 -1.11
CA ILE A 349 -6.99 -16.39 -0.98
C ILE A 349 -6.21 -17.09 0.13
N ASN A 350 -6.81 -17.24 1.31
CA ASN A 350 -6.14 -17.87 2.44
C ASN A 350 -5.83 -19.36 2.17
N ARG A 351 -6.73 -20.07 1.48
CA ARG A 351 -6.47 -21.45 1.04
C ARG A 351 -5.27 -21.51 0.10
N GLU A 352 -5.23 -20.65 -0.93
CA GLU A 352 -4.13 -20.64 -1.90
C GLU A 352 -2.78 -20.28 -1.26
N LYS A 353 -2.76 -19.36 -0.27
CA LYS A 353 -1.57 -19.08 0.56
C LYS A 353 -1.07 -20.32 1.28
N THR A 354 -1.98 -21.03 1.94
CA THR A 354 -1.64 -22.27 2.66
C THR A 354 -1.09 -23.33 1.72
N LEU A 355 -1.72 -23.53 0.55
CA LEU A 355 -1.26 -24.49 -0.46
C LEU A 355 0.13 -24.13 -1.02
N ALA A 356 0.40 -22.85 -1.23
CA ALA A 356 1.68 -22.37 -1.73
C ALA A 356 2.76 -22.22 -0.64
N GLY A 357 2.42 -22.36 0.64
CA GLY A 357 3.35 -22.18 1.76
C GLY A 357 3.85 -20.74 1.91
N VAL A 358 3.04 -19.75 1.51
CA VAL A 358 3.38 -18.32 1.53
C VAL A 358 2.47 -17.53 2.45
N THR A 359 2.93 -16.37 2.91
CA THR A 359 2.16 -15.45 3.76
C THR A 359 1.55 -14.28 2.97
N GLN A 360 1.99 -14.09 1.72
CA GLN A 360 1.51 -13.02 0.83
C GLN A 360 0.38 -13.52 -0.08
N PRO A 361 -0.58 -12.66 -0.47
CA PRO A 361 -0.69 -11.23 -0.17
C PRO A 361 -1.13 -10.91 1.25
N ARG A 362 -0.57 -9.87 1.90
CA ARG A 362 -1.14 -9.37 3.17
C ARG A 362 -2.55 -8.81 2.91
N LEU A 363 -3.54 -9.27 3.67
CA LEU A 363 -4.90 -8.75 3.59
C LEU A 363 -5.04 -7.53 4.51
N GLY A 364 -5.58 -6.45 3.98
CA GLY A 364 -5.94 -5.27 4.74
C GLY A 364 -7.44 -5.03 4.74
N TRP A 365 -7.98 -4.70 5.90
CA TRP A 365 -9.40 -4.43 6.10
C TRP A 365 -9.63 -2.94 6.05
N TYR A 366 -10.47 -2.46 5.13
CA TYR A 366 -10.86 -1.05 5.07
C TYR A 366 -12.29 -0.89 5.56
N PHE A 367 -12.47 -0.10 6.63
CA PHE A 367 -13.75 0.17 7.29
C PHE A 367 -14.03 1.67 7.29
N VAL A 368 -15.08 2.10 6.61
CA VAL A 368 -15.62 3.46 6.61
C VAL A 368 -16.77 3.49 7.60
N ALA A 369 -16.51 4.03 8.78
CA ALA A 369 -17.45 4.17 9.86
C ALA A 369 -18.52 5.23 9.54
N CYS A 370 -19.77 4.85 9.81
CA CYS A 370 -20.96 5.67 9.68
C CYS A 370 -22.01 5.24 10.72
N ARG A 371 -23.11 6.00 10.83
CA ARG A 371 -24.18 5.75 11.81
C ARG A 371 -24.66 4.30 11.76
N SER A 372 -24.90 3.77 10.55
CA SER A 372 -25.46 2.45 10.35
C SER A 372 -24.53 1.27 10.66
N ASN A 373 -23.22 1.48 10.85
CA ASN A 373 -22.28 0.37 11.07
C ASN A 373 -21.35 0.54 12.28
N ILE A 374 -21.44 1.64 13.03
CA ILE A 374 -20.44 1.92 14.08
C ILE A 374 -20.39 0.83 15.16
N ASP A 375 -21.53 0.25 15.51
CA ASP A 375 -21.61 -0.85 16.47
C ASP A 375 -21.02 -2.17 15.95
N GLN A 376 -20.77 -2.26 14.64
CA GLN A 376 -20.12 -3.41 14.01
C GLN A 376 -18.60 -3.26 13.89
N LEU A 377 -18.01 -2.11 14.29
CA LEU A 377 -16.56 -1.90 14.18
C LEU A 377 -15.76 -2.88 15.05
N VAL A 378 -16.15 -3.07 16.31
CA VAL A 378 -15.47 -4.01 17.22
C VAL A 378 -15.69 -5.47 16.77
N PRO A 379 -16.91 -5.91 16.41
CA PRO A 379 -17.10 -7.20 15.74
C PRO A 379 -16.23 -7.37 14.48
N ALA A 380 -16.10 -6.35 13.64
CA ALA A 380 -15.26 -6.37 12.44
C ALA A 380 -13.78 -6.56 12.81
N ALA A 381 -13.30 -5.88 13.85
CA ALA A 381 -11.94 -6.05 14.35
C ALA A 381 -11.66 -7.50 14.78
N ARG A 382 -12.58 -8.12 15.53
CA ARG A 382 -12.46 -9.54 15.93
C ARG A 382 -12.48 -10.48 14.74
N LEU A 383 -13.33 -10.21 13.74
CA LEU A 383 -13.42 -10.99 12.51
C LEU A 383 -12.16 -10.84 11.63
N ALA A 384 -11.60 -9.63 11.55
CA ALA A 384 -10.34 -9.40 10.83
C ALA A 384 -9.20 -10.23 11.44
N VAL A 385 -9.11 -10.28 12.77
CA VAL A 385 -8.14 -11.13 13.49
C VAL A 385 -8.36 -12.60 13.16
N SER A 386 -9.60 -13.12 13.25
CA SER A 386 -9.86 -14.55 13.02
C SER A 386 -9.62 -14.99 11.57
N LEU A 387 -9.77 -14.07 10.61
CA LEU A 387 -9.50 -14.32 9.19
C LEU A 387 -8.04 -14.10 8.79
N GLY A 388 -7.16 -13.74 9.74
CA GLY A 388 -5.73 -13.57 9.50
C GLY A 388 -5.40 -12.32 8.68
N PHE A 389 -6.18 -11.25 8.82
CA PHE A 389 -5.80 -9.95 8.25
C PHE A 389 -4.52 -9.45 8.93
N GLY A 390 -3.70 -8.73 8.17
CA GLY A 390 -2.46 -8.14 8.69
C GLY A 390 -2.62 -6.69 9.14
N MET A 391 -3.71 -6.04 8.73
CA MET A 391 -3.96 -4.62 9.01
C MET A 391 -5.43 -4.24 8.89
N MET A 392 -5.82 -3.20 9.63
CA MET A 392 -7.14 -2.59 9.57
C MET A 392 -7.02 -1.07 9.49
N PHE A 393 -7.76 -0.48 8.56
CA PHE A 393 -7.90 0.95 8.35
C PHE A 393 -9.33 1.35 8.67
N VAL A 394 -9.49 2.25 9.63
CA VAL A 394 -10.78 2.82 10.01
C VAL A 394 -10.81 4.28 9.62
N THR A 395 -11.72 4.63 8.73
CA THR A 395 -12.00 6.03 8.38
C THR A 395 -13.45 6.32 8.69
N HIS A 396 -13.87 7.55 8.48
CA HIS A 396 -15.28 7.96 8.57
C HIS A 396 -15.67 8.68 7.28
N LEU A 397 -16.98 8.89 7.09
CA LEU A 397 -17.47 9.66 5.94
C LEU A 397 -16.79 11.03 5.88
N ASN A 398 -16.18 11.34 4.74
CA ASN A 398 -15.62 12.65 4.48
C ASN A 398 -16.75 13.60 4.10
N LYS A 399 -16.75 14.82 4.65
CA LYS A 399 -17.68 15.87 4.25
C LYS A 399 -17.42 16.26 2.79
N PRO A 400 -18.43 16.22 1.90
CA PRO A 400 -18.24 16.67 0.53
C PRO A 400 -17.96 18.18 0.51
N THR A 401 -17.15 18.63 -0.44
CA THR A 401 -16.94 20.05 -0.71
C THR A 401 -17.26 20.34 -2.18
N GLY A 402 -18.25 21.20 -2.42
CA GLY A 402 -18.72 21.56 -3.77
C GLY A 402 -20.16 21.12 -4.07
N GLU A 403 -20.79 21.78 -5.03
CA GLU A 403 -22.19 21.55 -5.39
C GLU A 403 -22.44 20.24 -6.14
N GLN A 404 -21.41 19.68 -6.79
CA GLN A 404 -21.47 18.42 -7.53
C GLN A 404 -21.75 17.18 -6.65
N TRP A 405 -21.88 17.37 -5.34
CA TRP A 405 -22.04 16.33 -4.33
C TRP A 405 -23.42 16.30 -3.68
N ARG A 406 -24.43 16.99 -4.25
CA ARG A 406 -25.77 17.12 -3.62
C ARG A 406 -26.37 15.78 -3.20
N SER A 407 -26.28 14.74 -4.04
CA SER A 407 -26.81 13.41 -3.70
C SER A 407 -26.04 12.71 -2.57
N TYR A 408 -24.72 12.89 -2.51
CA TYR A 408 -23.89 12.38 -1.42
C TYR A 408 -24.15 13.16 -0.12
N PHE A 409 -24.52 14.43 -0.20
CA PHE A 409 -24.73 15.28 0.96
C PHE A 409 -25.87 14.76 1.85
N ASP A 410 -26.94 14.25 1.24
CA ASP A 410 -28.07 13.69 2.00
C ASP A 410 -27.68 12.40 2.73
N PHE A 411 -26.96 11.51 2.06
CA PHE A 411 -26.36 10.34 2.71
C PHE A 411 -25.42 10.77 3.85
N TYR A 412 -24.52 11.72 3.59
CA TYR A 412 -23.61 12.26 4.61
C TYR A 412 -24.36 12.83 5.81
N ARG A 413 -25.47 13.58 5.62
CA ARG A 413 -26.27 14.11 6.74
C ARG A 413 -26.87 13.02 7.60
N GLN A 414 -27.33 11.94 7.00
CA GLN A 414 -27.97 10.82 7.69
C GLN A 414 -26.95 9.94 8.43
N GLU A 415 -25.80 9.72 7.78
CA GLU A 415 -24.84 8.68 8.17
C GLU A 415 -23.58 9.21 8.84
N SER A 416 -23.34 10.53 8.83
CA SER A 416 -22.15 11.11 9.47
C SER A 416 -22.21 10.98 10.99
N LEU A 417 -21.12 10.46 11.55
CA LEU A 417 -20.88 10.38 12.99
C LEU A 417 -20.56 11.75 13.60
N HIS A 418 -20.17 12.73 12.78
CA HIS A 418 -19.66 14.03 13.24
C HIS A 418 -20.74 15.09 13.48
N LEU A 419 -21.96 14.83 13.01
CA LEU A 419 -23.09 15.75 13.17
C LEU A 419 -23.86 15.52 14.48
N ASP A 420 -23.50 14.47 15.21
CA ASP A 420 -24.19 13.99 16.39
C ASP A 420 -23.15 13.74 17.50
N PRO A 421 -23.14 14.51 18.60
CA PRO A 421 -22.14 14.38 19.66
C PRO A 421 -22.08 12.99 20.30
N GLU A 422 -23.22 12.30 20.39
CA GLU A 422 -23.29 10.96 20.98
C GLU A 422 -22.61 9.94 20.05
N LEU A 423 -22.90 10.01 18.75
CA LEU A 423 -22.23 9.16 17.77
C LEU A 423 -20.74 9.47 17.63
N LYS A 424 -20.34 10.73 17.76
CA LYS A 424 -18.93 11.11 17.75
C LYS A 424 -18.18 10.48 18.93
N ALA A 425 -18.77 10.51 20.13
CA ALA A 425 -18.21 9.83 21.30
C ALA A 425 -18.17 8.31 21.09
N ARG A 426 -19.27 7.73 20.59
CA ARG A 426 -19.35 6.30 20.26
C ARG A 426 -18.28 5.87 19.27
N TYR A 427 -17.98 6.69 18.27
CA TYR A 427 -16.91 6.44 17.31
C TYR A 427 -15.53 6.37 17.97
N ALA A 428 -15.23 7.35 18.85
CA ALA A 428 -13.97 7.37 19.57
C ALA A 428 -13.78 6.10 20.43
N ASP A 429 -14.82 5.73 21.19
CA ASP A 429 -14.79 4.53 22.03
C ASP A 429 -14.62 3.25 21.21
N ALA A 430 -15.38 3.10 20.12
CA ALA A 430 -15.33 1.93 19.25
C ALA A 430 -13.96 1.80 18.54
N VAL A 431 -13.35 2.91 18.16
CA VAL A 431 -12.00 2.93 17.56
C VAL A 431 -10.96 2.45 18.55
N GLU A 432 -11.00 2.90 19.80
CA GLU A 432 -10.03 2.49 20.81
C GLU A 432 -10.20 1.02 21.22
N GLU A 433 -11.44 0.53 21.32
CA GLU A 433 -11.69 -0.89 21.57
C GLU A 433 -11.22 -1.76 20.37
N ALA A 434 -11.54 -1.36 19.14
CA ALA A 434 -11.09 -2.08 17.94
C ALA A 434 -9.56 -2.08 17.81
N ARG A 435 -8.90 -0.96 18.15
CA ARG A 435 -7.44 -0.85 18.22
C ARG A 435 -6.88 -1.84 19.25
N ALA A 436 -7.45 -1.88 20.46
CA ALA A 436 -6.99 -2.80 21.50
C ALA A 436 -7.10 -4.27 21.04
N VAL A 437 -8.22 -4.66 20.43
CA VAL A 437 -8.44 -6.02 19.91
C VAL A 437 -7.42 -6.38 18.82
N THR A 438 -7.20 -5.49 17.86
CA THR A 438 -6.32 -5.76 16.70
C THR A 438 -4.84 -5.75 17.09
N VAL A 439 -4.40 -4.74 17.83
CA VAL A 439 -2.99 -4.61 18.25
C VAL A 439 -2.58 -5.75 19.18
N ALA A 440 -3.45 -6.20 20.08
CA ALA A 440 -3.19 -7.36 20.93
C ALA A 440 -2.96 -8.66 20.12
N ALA A 441 -3.53 -8.75 18.91
CA ALA A 441 -3.34 -9.86 17.99
C ALA A 441 -2.21 -9.64 16.96
N GLY A 442 -1.46 -8.54 17.06
CA GLY A 442 -0.37 -8.21 16.14
C GLY A 442 -0.82 -7.61 14.80
N LEU A 443 -2.07 -7.19 14.67
CA LEU A 443 -2.55 -6.46 13.48
C LEU A 443 -2.16 -4.99 13.57
N GLU A 444 -1.73 -4.43 12.44
CA GLU A 444 -1.54 -2.98 12.32
C GLU A 444 -2.91 -2.28 12.29
N PHE A 445 -3.10 -1.23 13.09
CA PHE A 445 -4.36 -0.51 13.16
C PHE A 445 -4.17 0.98 12.88
N PHE A 446 -4.84 1.46 11.85
CA PHE A 446 -4.81 2.85 11.41
C PHE A 446 -6.21 3.44 11.53
N SER A 447 -6.32 4.66 12.06
CA SER A 447 -7.61 5.34 12.17
C SER A 447 -7.53 6.81 11.77
N GLY A 448 -8.60 7.33 11.15
CA GLY A 448 -8.81 8.76 11.00
C GLY A 448 -9.01 9.43 12.37
N SER A 449 -8.54 10.67 12.50
CA SER A 449 -8.77 11.47 13.71
C SER A 449 -10.27 11.74 13.87
N PRO A 450 -10.85 11.63 15.08
CA PRO A 450 -12.24 11.99 15.36
C PRO A 450 -12.58 13.46 15.05
N ASP A 451 -11.57 14.32 14.90
CA ASP A 451 -11.73 15.76 14.69
C ASP A 451 -11.42 16.21 13.24
N ALA A 452 -11.18 15.28 12.31
CA ALA A 452 -10.65 15.56 10.96
C ALA A 452 -11.67 15.59 9.82
#